data_AF-A0A499VK47-F1
#
_entry.id   AF-A0A499VK47-F1
#
_cell.length_a   1.000
_cell.length_b   1.000
_cell.length_c   1.000
_cell.angle_alpha   90.00
_cell.angle_beta   90.00
_cell.angle_gamma   90.00
#
_symmetry.space_group_name_H-M   'P 1'
#
loop_
_entity.id
_entity.type
_entity.pdbx_description
1 polymer ?
#
loop_
_entity_poly.entity_id
_entity_poly.type
_entity_poly.pdbx_seq_one_letter_code
_entity_poly.pdbx_strand_id
1 'polypeptide(L)'
;MSELFGTLLDGAAVRRWTLERGGVRVRVLSYGGIVQSAEVPDRDGRTADVVLGFDGLDGYLAHPEPYFGALVGRYANRIAGGRFSLDGREYRLARNNGPNSLHGGERGFDKRVWEAEPVEHGVRLSRVSPDGEEGFPGRLEISVTYTLGADAALRIAYEAVTDAPTVVNLTNHSYWNLAGSGNAGGHALRIAASRLTPVDGNLIPSGAFDDVSGTRFDFRRPRKAGSGTTTTSPWTRG
;
A
#
# COMPACT_ATOMS: atom_id res chain seq x y z
N MET A 1 2.23 -3.49 -22.02
CA MET A 1 2.66 -4.86 -22.43
C MET A 1 2.81 -5.74 -21.19
N SER A 2 2.73 -7.07 -21.29
CA SER A 2 2.94 -7.96 -20.14
C SER A 2 3.84 -9.16 -20.44
N GLU A 3 4.66 -9.53 -19.46
CA GLU A 3 5.65 -10.61 -19.54
C GLU A 3 5.62 -11.49 -18.30
N LEU A 4 6.16 -12.70 -18.38
CA LEU A 4 6.32 -13.57 -17.21
C LEU A 4 7.41 -12.97 -16.30
N PHE A 5 7.09 -12.79 -15.02
CA PHE A 5 8.02 -12.29 -14.01
C PHE A 5 8.56 -13.41 -13.13
N GLY A 6 7.75 -14.45 -12.90
CA GLY A 6 8.12 -15.63 -12.14
C GLY A 6 6.93 -16.55 -11.95
N THR A 7 7.15 -17.64 -11.22
CA THR A 7 6.13 -18.64 -10.92
C THR A 7 6.18 -18.94 -9.43
N LEU A 8 5.02 -18.97 -8.77
CA LEU A 8 4.91 -19.36 -7.37
C LEU A 8 5.16 -20.87 -7.20
N LEU A 9 5.41 -21.30 -5.97
CA LEU A 9 5.63 -22.72 -5.64
C LEU A 9 4.44 -23.62 -5.99
N ASP A 10 3.22 -23.07 -5.97
CA ASP A 10 2.00 -23.77 -6.36
C ASP A 10 1.76 -23.79 -7.88
N GLY A 11 2.70 -23.26 -8.67
CA GLY A 11 2.64 -23.22 -10.14
C GLY A 11 1.93 -21.99 -10.70
N ALA A 12 1.38 -21.10 -9.87
CA ALA A 12 0.72 -19.90 -10.36
C ALA A 12 1.71 -18.94 -11.02
N ALA A 13 1.42 -18.53 -12.26
CA ALA A 13 2.25 -17.60 -13.02
C ALA A 13 2.03 -16.15 -12.53
N VAL A 14 3.13 -15.43 -12.30
CA VAL A 14 3.13 -14.00 -11.98
C VAL A 14 3.58 -13.23 -13.21
N ARG A 15 2.76 -12.28 -13.66
CA ARG A 15 3.08 -11.41 -14.80
C ARG A 15 3.43 -10.01 -14.33
N ARG A 16 4.36 -9.38 -15.04
CA ARG A 16 4.69 -7.96 -14.91
C ARG A 16 4.06 -7.20 -16.07
N TRP A 17 3.35 -6.13 -15.74
CA TRP A 17 2.66 -5.25 -16.65
C TRP A 17 3.40 -3.92 -16.71
N THR A 18 3.87 -3.55 -17.90
CA THR A 18 4.58 -2.29 -18.14
C THR A 18 3.62 -1.28 -18.76
N LEU A 19 3.43 -0.17 -18.05
CA LEU A 19 2.71 1.03 -18.46
C LEU A 19 3.75 2.10 -18.78
N GLU A 20 3.62 2.78 -19.92
CA GLU A 20 4.57 3.82 -20.33
C GLU A 20 3.83 4.99 -20.96
N ARG A 21 4.11 6.21 -20.49
CA ARG A 21 3.55 7.44 -21.05
C ARG A 21 4.37 8.65 -20.60
N GLY A 22 4.64 9.58 -21.53
CA GLY A 22 5.30 10.85 -21.20
C GLY A 22 6.70 10.70 -20.57
N GLY A 23 7.46 9.66 -20.94
CA GLY A 23 8.78 9.36 -20.37
C GLY A 23 8.74 8.67 -19.00
N VAL A 24 7.56 8.53 -18.39
CA VAL A 24 7.36 7.75 -17.15
C VAL A 24 7.05 6.31 -17.52
N ARG A 25 7.69 5.37 -16.82
CA ARG A 25 7.39 3.94 -16.92
C ARG A 25 7.09 3.36 -15.55
N VAL A 26 5.93 2.71 -15.43
CA VAL A 26 5.51 2.01 -14.20
C VAL A 26 5.33 0.54 -14.50
N ARG A 27 5.87 -0.32 -13.63
CA ARG A 27 5.67 -1.77 -13.72
C ARG A 27 4.83 -2.28 -12.55
N VAL A 28 3.78 -3.03 -12.86
CA VAL A 28 2.84 -3.59 -11.88
C VAL A 28 2.85 -5.12 -11.98
N LEU A 29 2.94 -5.82 -10.86
CA LEU A 29 2.86 -7.28 -10.82
C LEU A 29 1.42 -7.75 -10.62
N SER A 30 1.05 -8.86 -11.26
CA SER A 30 -0.20 -9.56 -10.94
C SER A 30 -0.17 -10.18 -9.54
N TYR A 31 1.01 -10.43 -8.98
CA TYR A 31 1.17 -10.79 -7.57
C TYR A 31 1.09 -9.53 -6.69
N GLY A 32 0.14 -9.52 -5.76
CA GLY A 32 -0.05 -8.48 -4.77
C GLY A 32 -0.40 -7.11 -5.34
N GLY A 33 -0.72 -6.98 -6.63
CA GLY A 33 -0.88 -5.67 -7.28
C GLY A 33 0.32 -4.74 -7.06
N ILE A 34 1.52 -5.31 -6.98
CA ILE A 34 2.72 -4.62 -6.54
C ILE A 34 3.17 -3.63 -7.62
N VAL A 35 3.33 -2.35 -7.26
CA VAL A 35 4.11 -1.40 -8.06
C VAL A 35 5.59 -1.71 -7.87
N GLN A 36 6.16 -2.45 -8.81
CA GLN A 36 7.52 -3.00 -8.72
C GLN A 36 8.59 -1.96 -9.04
N SER A 37 8.30 -1.04 -9.98
CA SER A 37 9.20 0.06 -10.35
C SER A 37 8.40 1.24 -10.86
N ALA A 38 8.91 2.46 -10.63
CA ALA A 38 8.39 3.70 -11.18
C ALA A 38 9.58 4.55 -11.66
N GLU A 39 9.89 4.41 -12.94
CA GLU A 39 10.97 5.13 -13.61
C GLU A 39 10.48 6.53 -14.03
N VAL A 40 11.09 7.57 -13.45
CA VAL A 40 10.68 8.97 -13.65
C VAL A 40 11.90 9.82 -14.06
N PRO A 41 11.80 10.65 -15.13
CA PRO A 41 12.87 11.55 -15.53
C PRO A 41 13.01 12.75 -14.58
N ASP A 42 14.25 13.12 -14.31
CA ASP A 42 14.59 14.36 -13.59
C ASP A 42 14.60 15.60 -14.51
N ARG A 43 15.02 16.75 -13.98
CA ARG A 43 15.08 18.01 -14.72
C ARG A 43 16.06 18.02 -15.91
N ASP A 44 17.05 17.12 -15.89
CA ASP A 44 18.07 16.96 -16.93
C ASP A 44 17.71 15.79 -17.87
N GLY A 45 16.53 15.18 -17.70
CA GLY A 45 16.07 14.03 -18.46
C GLY A 45 16.69 12.69 -18.05
N ARG A 46 17.40 12.63 -16.91
CA ARG A 46 17.93 11.36 -16.39
C ARG A 46 16.83 10.63 -15.64
N THR A 47 16.59 9.38 -16.02
CA THR A 47 15.56 8.55 -15.42
C THR A 47 16.11 7.76 -14.24
N ALA A 48 15.34 7.72 -13.14
CA ALA A 48 15.61 6.87 -11.99
C ALA A 48 14.35 6.13 -11.54
N ASP A 49 14.51 4.93 -10.99
CA ASP A 49 13.43 4.24 -10.28
C ASP A 49 13.23 4.88 -8.91
N VAL A 50 12.05 5.45 -8.67
CA VAL A 50 11.75 6.22 -7.45
C VAL A 50 10.92 5.45 -6.43
N VAL A 51 10.69 4.15 -6.63
CA VAL A 51 10.06 3.28 -5.61
C VAL A 51 11.03 2.20 -5.13
N LEU A 52 10.83 1.76 -3.89
CA LEU A 52 11.59 0.64 -3.33
C LEU A 52 10.88 -0.68 -3.67
N GLY A 53 11.67 -1.70 -3.99
CA GLY A 53 11.18 -3.03 -4.31
C GLY A 53 12.31 -4.02 -4.56
N PHE A 54 11.99 -5.11 -5.23
CA PHE A 54 12.95 -6.14 -5.64
C PHE A 54 12.94 -6.34 -7.16
N ASP A 55 14.08 -6.80 -7.69
CA ASP A 55 14.25 -7.09 -9.13
C ASP A 55 13.51 -8.36 -9.56
N GLY A 56 13.34 -9.31 -8.64
CA GLY A 56 12.75 -10.62 -8.90
C GLY A 56 11.67 -11.01 -7.88
N LEU A 57 10.83 -11.97 -8.28
CA LEU A 57 9.71 -12.47 -7.46
C LEU A 57 10.18 -13.01 -6.10
N ASP A 58 11.29 -13.73 -6.07
CA ASP A 58 11.83 -14.34 -4.85
C ASP A 58 12.09 -13.32 -3.73
N GLY A 59 12.49 -12.08 -4.07
CA GLY A 59 12.68 -11.01 -3.09
C GLY A 59 11.37 -10.67 -2.38
N TYR A 60 10.27 -10.56 -3.13
CA TYR A 60 8.94 -10.30 -2.55
C TYR A 60 8.42 -11.47 -1.71
N LEU A 61 8.74 -12.71 -2.11
CA LEU A 61 8.33 -13.91 -1.37
C LEU A 61 9.14 -14.09 -0.08
N ALA A 62 10.44 -13.81 -0.10
CA ALA A 62 11.33 -13.92 1.04
C ALA A 62 11.16 -12.77 2.05
N HIS A 63 10.74 -11.59 1.57
CA HIS A 63 10.62 -10.38 2.39
C HIS A 63 9.26 -9.70 2.18
N PRO A 64 8.15 -10.34 2.59
CA PRO A 64 6.81 -9.77 2.43
C PRO A 64 6.49 -8.67 3.45
N GLU A 65 7.14 -8.68 4.61
CA GLU A 65 6.84 -7.81 5.77
C GLU A 65 6.90 -6.30 5.51
N PRO A 66 7.77 -5.76 4.64
CA PRO A 66 7.74 -4.33 4.31
C PRO A 66 6.60 -3.94 3.37
N TYR A 67 5.86 -4.90 2.78
CA TYR A 67 4.76 -4.64 1.83
C TYR A 67 5.17 -3.77 0.63
N PHE A 68 6.42 -3.86 0.15
CA PHE A 68 6.94 -2.99 -0.91
C PHE A 68 6.02 -2.93 -2.14
N GLY A 69 5.43 -1.76 -2.38
CA GLY A 69 4.59 -1.48 -3.55
C GLY A 69 3.24 -2.18 -3.55
N ALA A 70 2.89 -2.93 -2.50
CA ALA A 70 1.78 -3.87 -2.53
C ALA A 70 0.40 -3.20 -2.46
N LEU A 71 -0.58 -3.81 -3.12
CA LEU A 71 -2.01 -3.61 -2.89
C LEU A 71 -2.37 -4.28 -1.56
N VAL A 72 -2.78 -3.47 -0.58
CA VAL A 72 -3.10 -3.93 0.77
C VAL A 72 -4.61 -4.03 0.94
N GLY A 73 -5.05 -5.14 1.54
CA GLY A 73 -6.46 -5.41 1.87
C GLY A 73 -6.63 -6.80 2.48
N ARG A 74 -7.82 -7.16 3.00
CA ARG A 74 -9.11 -6.45 2.88
C ARG A 74 -9.20 -5.15 3.69
N TYR A 75 -8.43 -5.04 4.77
CA TYR A 75 -8.38 -3.85 5.61
C TYR A 75 -6.92 -3.41 5.85
N ALA A 76 -6.58 -2.24 5.34
CA ALA A 76 -5.27 -1.63 5.53
C ALA A 76 -5.09 -1.09 6.96
N ASN A 77 -3.84 -1.17 7.44
CA ASN A 77 -3.43 -0.82 8.80
C ASN A 77 -3.99 -1.80 9.84
N ARG A 78 -4.13 -1.38 11.10
CA ARG A 78 -4.36 -2.27 12.24
C ARG A 78 -5.83 -2.37 12.63
N ILE A 79 -6.22 -3.56 13.08
CA ILE A 79 -7.46 -3.82 13.83
C ILE A 79 -7.06 -4.30 15.24
N ALA A 80 -7.45 -3.51 16.24
CA ALA A 80 -7.06 -3.71 17.63
C ALA A 80 -7.50 -5.09 18.16
N GLY A 81 -6.56 -5.81 18.77
CA GLY A 81 -6.85 -7.13 19.34
C GLY A 81 -7.21 -8.21 18.31
N GLY A 82 -7.06 -7.94 17.01
CA GLY A 82 -7.45 -8.84 15.92
C GLY A 82 -8.93 -9.19 15.93
N ARG A 83 -9.81 -8.25 16.30
CA ARG A 83 -11.26 -8.47 16.31
C ARG A 83 -12.04 -7.20 16.08
N PHE A 84 -13.25 -7.32 15.56
CA PHE A 84 -14.21 -6.24 15.45
C PHE A 84 -15.64 -6.78 15.57
N SER A 85 -16.60 -5.89 15.81
CA SER A 85 -18.03 -6.24 15.80
C SER A 85 -18.72 -5.58 14.62
N LEU A 86 -19.58 -6.33 13.94
CA LEU A 86 -20.41 -5.84 12.84
C LEU A 86 -21.80 -6.47 12.98
N ASP A 87 -22.84 -5.64 12.96
CA ASP A 87 -24.25 -6.05 13.13
C ASP A 87 -24.49 -6.98 14.33
N GLY A 88 -23.84 -6.67 15.46
CA GLY A 88 -23.98 -7.43 16.71
C GLY A 88 -23.19 -8.74 16.77
N ARG A 89 -22.44 -9.10 15.73
CA ARG A 89 -21.57 -10.30 15.71
C ARG A 89 -20.10 -9.92 15.84
N GLU A 90 -19.38 -10.63 16.71
CA GLU A 90 -17.91 -10.53 16.80
C GLU A 90 -17.24 -11.37 15.71
N TYR A 91 -16.26 -10.76 15.04
CA TYR A 91 -15.37 -11.39 14.08
C TYR A 91 -13.95 -11.39 14.61
N ARG A 92 -13.23 -12.49 14.40
CA ARG A 92 -11.84 -12.67 14.83
C ARG A 92 -10.94 -12.85 13.62
N LEU A 93 -9.83 -12.15 13.64
CA LEU A 93 -8.82 -12.09 12.59
C LEU A 93 -7.50 -12.64 13.12
N ALA A 94 -6.61 -13.02 12.21
CA ALA A 94 -5.25 -13.36 12.58
C ALA A 94 -4.55 -12.17 13.28
N ARG A 95 -3.85 -12.47 14.38
CA ARG A 95 -3.02 -11.49 15.09
C ARG A 95 -1.58 -11.53 14.58
N ASN A 96 -1.42 -11.13 13.33
CA ASN A 96 -0.13 -11.13 12.63
C ASN A 96 0.78 -9.94 13.00
N ASN A 97 0.36 -9.05 13.91
CA ASN A 97 1.20 -7.95 14.41
C ASN A 97 1.02 -7.75 15.92
N GLY A 98 1.80 -8.49 16.71
CA GLY A 98 1.68 -8.48 18.17
C GLY A 98 0.27 -8.86 18.62
N PRO A 99 -0.44 -8.03 19.41
CA PRO A 99 -1.82 -8.33 19.80
C PRO A 99 -2.86 -8.03 18.70
N ASN A 100 -2.45 -7.43 17.57
CA ASN A 100 -3.34 -6.84 16.57
C ASN A 100 -3.32 -7.61 15.25
N SER A 101 -4.36 -7.40 14.44
CA SER A 101 -4.35 -7.76 13.01
C SER A 101 -3.83 -6.58 12.20
N LEU A 102 -3.02 -6.82 11.18
CA LEU A 102 -2.39 -5.82 10.34
C LEU A 102 -2.55 -6.21 8.86
N HIS A 103 -2.90 -5.22 8.03
CA HIS A 103 -2.84 -5.30 6.57
C HIS A 103 -3.60 -6.49 5.96
N GLY A 104 -4.72 -6.85 6.57
CA GLY A 104 -5.61 -7.89 6.05
C GLY A 104 -5.23 -9.32 6.44
N GLY A 105 -4.21 -9.52 7.30
CA GLY A 105 -3.91 -10.83 7.90
C GLY A 105 -2.64 -11.50 7.38
N GLU A 106 -2.52 -12.81 7.61
CA GLU A 106 -1.31 -13.57 7.29
C GLU A 106 -1.09 -13.65 5.78
N ARG A 107 -2.16 -13.95 5.04
CA ARG A 107 -2.16 -13.99 3.57
C ARG A 107 -3.18 -12.99 3.00
N GLY A 108 -2.95 -11.73 3.36
CA GLY A 108 -3.64 -10.56 2.82
C GLY A 108 -3.48 -10.40 1.30
N PHE A 109 -4.11 -9.37 0.75
CA PHE A 109 -4.21 -9.14 -0.69
C PHE A 109 -2.86 -8.95 -1.41
N ASP A 110 -1.85 -8.51 -0.66
CA ASP A 110 -0.45 -8.36 -1.06
C ASP A 110 0.20 -9.71 -1.42
N LYS A 111 -0.33 -10.83 -0.93
CA LYS A 111 0.22 -12.18 -1.12
C LYS A 111 -0.63 -13.06 -2.04
N ARG A 112 -1.48 -12.45 -2.85
CA ARG A 112 -2.38 -13.12 -3.79
C ARG A 112 -1.99 -12.82 -5.23
N VAL A 113 -2.15 -13.79 -6.13
CA VAL A 113 -2.13 -13.53 -7.57
C VAL A 113 -3.52 -13.03 -7.97
N TRP A 114 -3.54 -11.96 -8.74
CA TRP A 114 -4.74 -11.32 -9.27
C TRP A 114 -4.87 -11.65 -10.74
N GLU A 115 -6.11 -11.83 -11.20
CA GLU A 115 -6.40 -11.85 -12.63
C GLU A 115 -6.11 -10.46 -13.20
N ALA A 116 -5.55 -10.39 -14.40
CA ALA A 116 -5.08 -9.14 -14.97
C ALA A 116 -5.48 -9.01 -16.44
N GLU A 117 -6.10 -7.88 -16.77
CA GLU A 117 -6.52 -7.54 -18.12
C GLU A 117 -6.00 -6.17 -18.54
N PRO A 118 -5.62 -5.98 -19.82
CA PRO A 118 -5.22 -4.68 -20.32
C PRO A 118 -6.41 -3.72 -20.33
N VAL A 119 -6.17 -2.47 -19.96
CA VAL A 119 -7.09 -1.35 -20.21
C VAL A 119 -6.35 -0.25 -20.95
N GLU A 120 -7.06 0.77 -21.42
CA GLU A 120 -6.43 1.92 -22.07
C GLU A 120 -5.37 2.53 -21.14
N HIS A 121 -4.12 2.60 -21.61
CA HIS A 121 -2.97 3.11 -20.87
C HIS A 121 -2.75 2.47 -19.48
N GLY A 122 -3.15 1.22 -19.29
CA GLY A 122 -3.13 0.60 -17.97
C GLY A 122 -3.34 -0.90 -17.91
N VAL A 123 -3.53 -1.37 -16.68
CA VAL A 123 -3.92 -2.74 -16.35
C VAL A 123 -5.00 -2.69 -15.25
N ARG A 124 -6.02 -3.53 -15.38
CA ARG A 124 -6.97 -3.81 -14.31
C ARG A 124 -6.66 -5.15 -13.69
N LEU A 125 -6.53 -5.17 -12.38
CA LEU A 125 -6.38 -6.37 -11.57
C LEU A 125 -7.71 -6.69 -10.91
N SER A 126 -8.14 -7.95 -10.94
CA SER A 126 -9.42 -8.38 -10.38
C SER A 126 -9.25 -9.66 -9.55
N ARG A 127 -10.01 -9.76 -8.46
CA ARG A 127 -10.04 -10.94 -7.60
C ARG A 127 -11.34 -11.03 -6.83
N VAL A 128 -11.75 -12.26 -6.51
CA VAL A 128 -12.79 -12.54 -5.52
C VAL A 128 -12.11 -12.99 -4.23
N SER A 129 -12.36 -12.27 -3.15
CA SER A 129 -12.05 -12.68 -1.78
C SER A 129 -13.29 -13.37 -1.20
N PRO A 130 -13.29 -14.69 -0.97
CA PRO A 130 -14.47 -15.41 -0.51
C PRO A 130 -14.90 -14.97 0.90
N ASP A 131 -16.13 -15.32 1.28
CA ASP A 131 -16.59 -15.20 2.66
C ASP A 131 -15.64 -15.95 3.61
N GLY A 132 -15.31 -15.32 4.74
CA GLY A 132 -14.42 -15.87 5.75
C GLY A 132 -12.92 -15.77 5.43
N GLU A 133 -12.52 -15.23 4.27
CA GLU A 133 -11.09 -15.06 3.97
C GLU A 133 -10.42 -14.17 5.03
N GLU A 134 -9.35 -14.68 5.66
CA GLU A 134 -8.64 -14.04 6.77
C GLU A 134 -9.55 -13.67 7.97
N GLY A 135 -10.75 -14.27 8.04
CA GLY A 135 -11.74 -14.03 9.10
C GLY A 135 -12.75 -12.91 8.80
N PHE A 136 -12.70 -12.27 7.62
CA PHE A 136 -13.66 -11.23 7.24
C PHE A 136 -14.94 -11.82 6.65
N PRO A 137 -16.14 -11.32 7.05
CA PRO A 137 -17.41 -11.77 6.47
C PRO A 137 -17.63 -11.25 5.06
N GLY A 138 -18.49 -11.92 4.30
CA GLY A 138 -18.94 -11.52 2.97
C GLY A 138 -17.93 -11.84 1.89
N ARG A 139 -18.42 -12.35 0.77
CA ARG A 139 -17.65 -12.42 -0.46
C ARG A 139 -17.43 -11.00 -0.94
N LEU A 140 -16.21 -10.67 -1.34
CA LEU A 140 -15.84 -9.36 -1.84
C LEU A 140 -15.25 -9.53 -3.24
N GLU A 141 -15.91 -8.99 -4.24
CA GLU A 141 -15.34 -8.77 -5.57
C GLU A 141 -14.55 -7.48 -5.53
N ILE A 142 -13.29 -7.51 -5.94
CA ILE A 142 -12.41 -6.34 -5.95
C ILE A 142 -11.81 -6.20 -7.33
N SER A 143 -11.77 -4.98 -7.82
CA SER A 143 -10.88 -4.61 -8.92
C SER A 143 -10.06 -3.38 -8.59
N VAL A 144 -8.80 -3.38 -9.02
CA VAL A 144 -7.87 -2.26 -8.88
C VAL A 144 -7.26 -1.95 -10.24
N THR A 145 -7.48 -0.72 -10.70
CA THR A 145 -7.07 -0.27 -12.03
C THR A 145 -5.91 0.70 -11.92
N TYR A 146 -4.78 0.34 -12.53
CA TYR A 146 -3.56 1.16 -12.61
C TYR A 146 -3.49 1.76 -14.01
N THR A 147 -3.42 3.08 -14.12
CA THR A 147 -3.34 3.78 -15.41
C THR A 147 -2.32 4.91 -15.37
N LEU A 148 -1.72 5.21 -16.53
CA LEU A 148 -0.93 6.43 -16.74
C LEU A 148 -1.74 7.48 -17.52
N GLY A 149 -1.98 8.60 -16.86
CA GLY A 149 -2.65 9.77 -17.42
C GLY A 149 -1.89 10.47 -18.54
N ALA A 150 -2.55 11.39 -19.23
CA ALA A 150 -1.91 12.22 -20.27
C ALA A 150 -0.79 13.10 -19.72
N ASP A 151 -0.92 13.43 -18.45
CA ASP A 151 0.04 14.10 -17.58
C ASP A 151 1.10 13.16 -17.00
N ALA A 152 1.19 11.91 -17.49
CA ALA A 152 2.07 10.86 -16.97
C ALA A 152 1.85 10.51 -15.48
N ALA A 153 0.71 10.91 -14.91
CA ALA A 153 0.34 10.61 -13.54
C ALA A 153 -0.13 9.15 -13.40
N LEU A 154 0.47 8.42 -12.47
CA LEU A 154 -0.05 7.12 -12.04
C LEU A 154 -1.35 7.31 -11.24
N ARG A 155 -2.44 6.74 -11.76
CA ARG A 155 -3.73 6.67 -11.06
C ARG A 155 -4.00 5.23 -10.66
N ILE A 156 -4.42 5.03 -9.42
CA ILE A 156 -4.84 3.74 -8.87
C ILE A 156 -6.29 3.90 -8.40
N ALA A 157 -7.22 3.24 -9.09
CA ALA A 157 -8.64 3.25 -8.76
C ALA A 157 -9.03 1.92 -8.11
N TYR A 158 -9.74 1.97 -6.99
CA TYR A 158 -10.21 0.81 -6.26
C TYR A 158 -11.73 0.73 -6.34
N GLU A 159 -12.24 -0.44 -6.72
CA GLU A 159 -13.67 -0.74 -6.74
C GLU A 159 -13.89 -2.07 -6.01
N ALA A 160 -14.92 -2.13 -5.18
CA ALA A 160 -15.28 -3.36 -4.50
C ALA A 160 -16.79 -3.49 -4.32
N VAL A 161 -17.31 -4.71 -4.48
CA VAL A 161 -18.71 -5.07 -4.29
C VAL A 161 -18.78 -6.30 -3.40
N THR A 162 -19.70 -6.32 -2.46
CA THR A 162 -19.88 -7.44 -1.52
C THR A 162 -21.30 -7.94 -1.49
N ASP A 163 -21.49 -9.21 -1.13
CA ASP A 163 -22.80 -9.85 -0.97
C ASP A 163 -23.31 -9.84 0.48
N ALA A 164 -22.50 -9.39 1.44
CA ALA A 164 -22.88 -9.23 2.83
C ALA A 164 -22.10 -8.07 3.49
N PRO A 165 -22.62 -7.46 4.58
CA PRO A 165 -21.89 -6.42 5.31
C PRO A 165 -20.46 -6.86 5.67
N THR A 166 -19.48 -6.02 5.36
CA THR A 166 -18.07 -6.24 5.66
C THR A 166 -17.33 -4.92 5.83
N VAL A 167 -16.09 -4.96 6.33
CA VAL A 167 -15.20 -3.80 6.40
C VAL A 167 -14.18 -3.85 5.26
N VAL A 168 -13.98 -2.72 4.59
CA VAL A 168 -13.05 -2.61 3.45
C VAL A 168 -12.26 -1.33 3.59
N ASN A 169 -10.93 -1.43 3.51
CA ASN A 169 -10.02 -0.30 3.45
C ASN A 169 -8.81 -0.70 2.61
N LEU A 170 -8.75 -0.22 1.37
CA LEU A 170 -7.71 -0.60 0.39
C LEU A 170 -6.72 0.54 0.20
N THR A 171 -5.44 0.19 0.02
CA THR A 171 -4.39 1.17 -0.30
C THR A 171 -3.27 0.52 -1.11
N ASN A 172 -2.32 1.34 -1.55
CA ASN A 172 -1.05 0.89 -2.11
C ASN A 172 0.09 1.27 -1.15
N HIS A 173 1.04 0.36 -0.97
CA HIS A 173 2.12 0.47 0.02
C HIS A 173 3.49 0.75 -0.63
N SER A 174 3.53 1.51 -1.73
CA SER A 174 4.78 2.00 -2.31
C SER A 174 5.54 2.92 -1.35
N TYR A 175 6.84 2.65 -1.22
CA TYR A 175 7.79 3.53 -0.56
C TYR A 175 8.51 4.34 -1.63
N TRP A 176 8.56 5.65 -1.46
CA TRP A 176 9.07 6.57 -2.47
C TRP A 176 10.40 7.17 -2.06
N ASN A 177 11.36 7.18 -2.99
CA ASN A 177 12.57 7.99 -2.90
C ASN A 177 12.79 8.70 -4.23
N LEU A 178 12.42 9.98 -4.30
CA LEU A 178 12.56 10.81 -5.50
C LEU A 178 14.01 11.05 -5.94
N ALA A 179 15.02 10.70 -5.13
CA ALA A 179 16.43 10.73 -5.52
C ALA A 179 16.89 9.42 -6.21
N GLY A 180 16.01 8.41 -6.28
CA GLY A 180 16.26 7.10 -6.89
C GLY A 180 17.20 6.18 -6.09
N SER A 181 17.87 6.69 -5.07
CA SER A 181 18.79 5.90 -4.24
C SER A 181 19.05 6.59 -2.90
N GLY A 182 19.68 5.86 -1.97
CA GLY A 182 20.10 6.39 -0.67
C GLY A 182 18.94 6.71 0.28
N ASN A 183 19.14 7.71 1.14
CA ASN A 183 18.19 8.09 2.18
C ASN A 183 17.15 9.10 1.65
N ALA A 184 15.86 8.85 1.91
CA ALA A 184 14.77 9.78 1.57
C ALA A 184 14.62 10.96 2.57
N GLY A 185 15.44 10.99 3.61
CA GLY A 185 15.59 12.13 4.50
C GLY A 185 16.10 13.35 3.74
N GLY A 186 15.47 14.51 3.97
CA GLY A 186 15.77 15.75 3.25
C GLY A 186 14.75 16.10 2.17
N HIS A 187 13.90 15.16 1.74
CA HIS A 187 12.80 15.45 0.81
C HIS A 187 11.84 16.48 1.40
N ALA A 188 11.44 17.47 0.61
CA ALA A 188 10.44 18.44 1.04
C ALA A 188 9.04 17.82 0.98
N LEU A 189 8.34 17.81 2.12
CA LEU A 189 6.99 17.27 2.26
C LEU A 189 6.01 18.37 2.64
N ARG A 190 4.83 18.36 2.02
CA ARG A 190 3.66 19.13 2.43
C ARG A 190 2.46 18.19 2.53
N ILE A 191 1.77 18.19 3.66
CA ILE A 191 0.55 17.42 3.89
C ILE A 191 -0.57 18.41 4.22
N ALA A 192 -1.66 18.36 3.45
CA ALA A 192 -2.85 19.19 3.69
C ALA A 192 -3.71 18.64 4.84
N ALA A 193 -3.12 18.48 6.03
CA ALA A 193 -3.79 17.96 7.23
C ALA A 193 -3.46 18.85 8.44
N SER A 194 -4.50 19.22 9.19
CA SER A 194 -4.35 19.98 10.44
C SER A 194 -4.45 19.13 11.69
N ARG A 195 -4.76 17.84 11.55
CA ARG A 195 -4.85 16.88 12.65
C ARG A 195 -4.16 15.57 12.30
N LEU A 196 -3.71 14.85 13.32
CA LEU A 196 -3.17 13.49 13.23
C LEU A 196 -3.97 12.54 14.12
N THR A 197 -3.85 11.24 13.87
CA THR A 197 -4.38 10.18 14.75
C THR A 197 -3.27 9.68 15.67
N PRO A 198 -3.24 10.10 16.95
CA PRO A 198 -2.21 9.65 17.87
C PRO A 198 -2.43 8.17 18.22
N VAL A 199 -1.33 7.45 18.40
CA VAL A 199 -1.33 6.00 18.56
C VAL A 199 -0.67 5.58 19.87
N ASP A 200 -1.08 4.45 20.42
CA ASP A 200 -0.44 3.82 21.58
C ASP A 200 0.87 3.08 21.20
N GLY A 201 1.50 2.42 22.18
CA GLY A 201 2.73 1.64 21.95
C GLY A 201 2.56 0.43 21.03
N ASN A 202 1.32 0.00 20.75
CA ASN A 202 1.00 -1.03 19.77
C ASN A 202 0.58 -0.44 18.42
N LEU A 203 0.75 0.87 18.25
CA LEU A 203 0.38 1.65 17.07
C LEU A 203 -1.13 1.62 16.77
N ILE A 204 -1.97 1.46 17.80
CA ILE A 204 -3.42 1.56 17.70
C ILE A 204 -3.86 3.00 17.96
N PRO A 205 -4.67 3.61 17.08
CA PRO A 205 -5.22 4.93 17.32
C PRO A 205 -6.03 4.99 18.62
N SER A 206 -5.83 6.04 19.41
CA SER A 206 -6.60 6.29 20.64
C SER A 206 -8.07 6.67 20.38
N GLY A 207 -8.42 6.99 19.11
CA GLY A 207 -9.69 7.60 18.73
C GLY A 207 -9.70 9.12 18.76
N ALA A 208 -8.65 9.76 19.29
CA ALA A 208 -8.48 11.21 19.26
C ALA A 208 -8.00 11.72 17.89
N PHE A 209 -8.15 13.02 17.68
CA PHE A 209 -7.57 13.75 16.55
C PHE A 209 -6.81 14.97 17.07
N ASP A 210 -5.50 14.83 17.23
CA ASP A 210 -4.65 15.88 17.81
C ASP A 210 -4.29 16.93 16.75
N ASP A 211 -4.32 18.21 17.14
CA ASP A 211 -3.88 19.30 16.25
C ASP A 211 -2.36 19.22 16.02
N VAL A 212 -1.94 19.43 14.76
CA VAL A 212 -0.53 19.34 14.39
C VAL A 212 0.27 20.60 14.75
N SER A 213 -0.39 21.73 15.03
CA SER A 213 0.24 23.04 15.24
C SER A 213 1.28 23.01 16.34
N GLY A 214 2.49 23.47 16.03
CA GLY A 214 3.60 23.49 16.98
C GLY A 214 4.24 22.12 17.25
N THR A 215 3.77 21.04 16.61
CA THR A 215 4.34 19.69 16.77
C THR A 215 5.33 19.36 15.64
N ARG A 216 6.16 18.34 15.86
CA ARG A 216 7.02 17.73 14.82
C ARG A 216 6.26 17.09 13.65
N PHE A 217 4.93 17.08 13.67
CA PHE A 217 4.07 16.54 12.63
C PHE A 217 3.41 17.62 11.77
N ASP A 218 3.64 18.92 12.04
CA ASP A 218 3.10 20.00 11.22
C ASP A 218 3.80 20.05 9.85
N PHE A 219 3.17 19.49 8.82
CA PHE A 219 3.62 19.54 7.43
C PHE A 219 2.68 20.41 6.56
N ARG A 220 1.87 21.30 7.16
CA ARG A 220 0.94 22.15 6.38
C ARG A 220 1.69 23.12 5.44
N ARG A 221 2.91 23.47 5.80
CA ARG A 221 3.87 24.17 4.94
C ARG A 221 5.00 23.22 4.52
N PRO A 222 5.56 23.34 3.30
CA PRO A 222 6.66 22.49 2.86
C PRO A 222 7.84 22.55 3.83
N ARG A 223 8.32 21.38 4.28
CA ARG A 223 9.55 21.25 5.07
C ARG A 223 10.24 19.92 4.80
N LYS A 224 11.53 19.83 5.11
CA LYS A 224 12.29 18.60 4.93
C LYS A 224 11.81 17.50 5.89
N ALA A 225 11.60 16.30 5.36
CA ALA A 225 11.44 15.10 6.16
C ALA A 225 12.80 14.72 6.80
N GLY A 226 12.78 14.09 7.98
CA GLY A 226 14.00 13.66 8.67
C GLY A 226 14.73 14.73 9.48
N SER A 227 14.46 16.04 9.28
CA SER A 227 14.89 17.06 10.23
C SER A 227 14.03 16.97 11.49
N GLY A 228 14.51 16.25 12.50
CA GLY A 228 13.92 16.24 13.82
C GLY A 228 13.97 17.65 14.41
N THR A 229 12.85 18.36 14.43
CA THR A 229 12.71 19.49 15.34
C THR A 229 12.32 18.93 16.70
N THR A 230 13.27 19.07 17.62
CA THR A 230 13.19 19.02 19.07
C THR A 230 11.90 19.63 19.60
N THR A 231 10.88 18.81 19.75
CA THR A 231 9.83 18.97 20.76
C THR A 231 9.45 17.57 21.17
N THR A 232 9.50 17.31 22.47
CA THR A 232 9.08 16.06 23.08
C THR A 232 7.61 15.82 22.76
N SER A 233 7.37 15.11 21.67
CA SER A 233 6.10 14.47 21.41
C SER A 233 6.04 13.22 22.26
N PRO A 234 5.02 13.01 23.11
CA PRO A 234 4.89 11.79 23.92
C PRO A 234 4.85 10.51 23.07
N TRP A 235 4.57 10.65 21.77
CA TRP A 235 4.40 9.58 20.79
C TRP A 235 5.68 8.93 20.23
N THR A 236 6.87 9.20 20.81
CA THR A 236 8.13 8.56 20.40
C THR A 236 8.91 7.90 21.56
N ARG A 237 8.23 7.31 22.55
CA ARG A 237 8.90 6.33 23.41
C ARG A 237 8.73 4.94 22.80
N GLY A 238 9.75 4.53 22.05
CA GLY A 238 9.92 3.24 21.40
C GLY A 238 11.17 3.29 20.54
#